data_AF-F8NSB4-F1
#
_entry.id   AF-F8NSB4-F1
#
_cell.length_a   1.000
_cell.length_b   1.000
_cell.length_c   1.000
_cell.angle_alpha   90.00
_cell.angle_beta   90.00
_cell.angle_gamma   90.00
#
_symmetry.space_group_name_H-M   'P 1'
#
loop_
_entity.id
_entity.type
_entity.pdbx_description
1 polymer ?
#
loop_
_entity_poly.entity_id
_entity_poly.type
_entity_poly.pdbx_seq_one_letter_code
_entity_poly.pdbx_strand_id
1 'polypeptide(L)' 'MASLVEDMAQDDPAKQPIMDEVVTRFDEILKQLSSWNLRSRVIYKEDGHIVGLYRGVTHWTRRIGYLVRRVSAIPEP' A
#
# COMPACT_ATOMS: atom_id res chain seq x y z
N MET A 1 7.71 -9.21 2.41
CA MET A 1 6.28 -9.15 2.78
C MET A 1 5.81 -10.47 3.35
N ALA A 2 5.93 -11.60 2.63
CA ALA A 2 5.49 -12.92 3.13
C ALA A 2 6.09 -13.30 4.50
N SER A 3 7.40 -13.10 4.69
CA SER A 3 8.07 -13.40 5.96
C SER A 3 7.54 -12.62 7.17
N LEU A 4 7.25 -11.32 7.01
CA LEU A 4 6.69 -10.51 8.11
C LEU A 4 5.28 -10.98 8.50
N VAL A 5 4.48 -11.39 7.51
CA VAL A 5 3.12 -11.88 7.75
C VAL A 5 3.14 -13.24 8.45
N GLU A 6 4.07 -14.12 8.10
CA GLU A 6 4.27 -15.42 8.76
C GLU A 6 4.64 -15.24 10.25
N ASP A 7 5.54 -14.31 10.55
CA ASP A 7 5.94 -14.00 11.94
C ASP A 7 4.77 -13.39 12.73
N MET A 8 3.96 -12.51 12.11
CA MET A 8 2.78 -11.91 12.75
C MET A 8 1.62 -12.88 12.95
N ALA A 9 1.48 -13.88 12.09
CA ALA A 9 0.41 -14.89 12.11
C ALA A 9 0.81 -16.18 12.84
N GLN A 10 1.88 -16.12 13.63
CA GLN A 10 2.37 -17.27 14.39
C GLN A 10 1.38 -17.68 15.48
N ASP A 11 1.06 -18.99 15.54
CA ASP A 11 0.07 -19.54 16.49
C ASP A 11 0.46 -19.39 17.97
N ASP A 12 1.76 -19.26 18.23
CA ASP A 12 2.31 -19.07 19.57
C ASP A 12 2.44 -17.57 19.88
N PRO A 13 1.62 -17.01 20.79
CA PRO A 13 1.67 -15.58 21.12
C PRO A 13 3.01 -15.13 21.67
N ALA A 14 3.81 -16.03 22.25
CA ALA A 14 5.13 -15.70 22.79
C ALA A 14 6.18 -15.49 21.69
N LYS A 15 5.92 -15.99 20.47
CA LYS A 15 6.82 -15.86 19.32
C LYS A 15 6.38 -14.76 18.35
N GLN A 16 5.17 -14.22 18.53
CA GLN A 16 4.69 -13.08 17.77
C GLN A 16 5.58 -11.85 18.05
N PRO A 17 6.06 -11.14 17.02
CA PRO A 17 6.89 -9.95 17.20
C PRO A 17 6.09 -8.80 17.84
N ILE A 18 6.80 -7.93 18.56
CA ILE A 18 6.21 -6.76 19.22
C ILE A 18 5.83 -5.73 18.15
N MET A 19 4.76 -4.95 18.38
CA MET A 19 4.27 -3.96 17.41
C MET A 19 5.34 -2.98 16.92
N ASP A 20 6.25 -2.52 17.79
CA ASP A 20 7.33 -1.61 17.39
C ASP A 20 8.30 -2.24 16.39
N GLU A 21 8.60 -3.53 16.56
CA GLU A 21 9.42 -4.31 15.64
C GLU A 21 8.70 -4.49 14.30
N VAL A 22 7.41 -4.81 14.34
CA VAL A 22 6.56 -4.94 13.15
C VAL A 22 6.52 -3.63 12.35
N VAL A 23 6.31 -2.50 13.02
CA VAL A 23 6.28 -1.18 12.38
C VAL A 23 7.63 -0.86 11.74
N THR A 24 8.73 -1.17 12.42
CA THR A 24 10.09 -0.94 11.89
C THR A 24 10.34 -1.78 10.63
N ARG A 25 10.05 -3.09 10.68
CA ARG A 25 10.20 -4.01 9.53
C ARG A 25 9.26 -3.65 8.39
N PHE A 26 8.07 -3.14 8.70
CA PHE A 26 7.13 -2.69 7.68
C PHE A 26 7.61 -1.40 6.99
N ASP A 27 8.16 -0.45 7.74
CA ASP A 27 8.74 0.78 7.19
C ASP A 27 9.91 0.51 6.24
N GLU A 28 10.75 -0.48 6.54
CA GLU A 28 11.80 -0.95 5.62
C GLU A 28 11.23 -1.47 4.30
N ILE A 29 10.11 -2.20 4.34
CA ILE A 29 9.42 -2.67 3.14
C ILE A 29 8.80 -1.48 2.38
N LEU A 30 8.18 -0.53 3.09
CA LEU A 30 7.59 0.66 2.47
C LEU A 30 8.64 1.52 1.75
N LYS A 31 9.84 1.67 2.32
CA LYS A 31 10.96 2.40 1.71
C LYS A 31 11.43 1.79 0.39
N GLN A 32 11.25 0.48 0.20
CA GLN A 32 11.56 -0.20 -1.06
C GLN A 32 10.47 -0.01 -2.12
N LEU A 33 9.27 0.43 -1.73
CA LEU A 33 8.18 0.69 -2.65
C LEU A 33 8.25 2.12 -3.21
N SER A 34 8.08 2.23 -4.52
CA SER A 34 7.92 3.55 -5.13
C SER A 34 6.60 4.18 -4.69
N SER A 35 6.57 5.52 -4.65
CA SER A 35 5.35 6.32 -4.53
C SER A 35 4.25 5.90 -5.52
N TRP A 36 4.66 5.32 -6.66
CA TRP A 36 3.75 4.77 -7.67
C TRP A 36 3.00 3.52 -7.20
N ASN A 37 3.72 2.59 -6.58
CA ASN A 37 3.19 1.35 -6.04
C ASN A 37 2.26 1.62 -4.86
N LEU A 38 2.68 2.50 -3.94
CA LEU A 38 1.90 2.89 -2.75
C LEU A 38 0.55 3.52 -3.09
N ARG A 39 0.44 4.19 -4.24
CA ARG A 39 -0.80 4.84 -4.68
C ARG A 39 -1.59 4.03 -5.70
N SER A 40 -1.14 2.82 -6.03
CA SER A 40 -1.72 2.04 -7.12
C SER A 40 -3.21 1.82 -6.88
N ARG A 41 -3.99 1.79 -7.97
CA ARG A 41 -5.42 1.54 -7.88
C ARG A 41 -5.66 0.07 -7.55
N VAL A 42 -6.56 -0.21 -6.61
CA VAL A 42 -7.12 -1.55 -6.44
C VAL A 42 -8.07 -1.85 -7.61
N ILE A 43 -7.74 -2.86 -8.39
CA ILE A 43 -8.55 -3.32 -9.53
C ILE A 43 -9.36 -4.53 -9.07
N TYR A 44 -10.68 -4.45 -9.17
CA TYR A 44 -11.56 -5.57 -8.83
C TYR A 44 -11.75 -6.48 -10.04
N LYS A 45 -11.81 -7.80 -9.83
CA LYS A 45 -12.07 -8.77 -10.91
C LYS A 45 -13.43 -8.56 -11.59
N GLU A 46 -14.36 -7.95 -10.86
CA GLU A 46 -15.73 -7.62 -11.30
C GLU A 46 -15.81 -6.33 -12.12
N ASP A 47 -14.73 -5.53 -12.18
CA ASP A 47 -14.72 -4.31 -12.97
C ASP A 47 -14.82 -4.67 -14.46
N GLY A 48 -16.02 -4.58 -15.03
CA GLY A 48 -16.21 -4.69 -16.48
C GLY A 48 -15.39 -3.63 -17.23
N HIS A 49 -15.06 -3.90 -18.50
CA HIS A 49 -14.12 -3.08 -19.30
C HIS A 49 -14.42 -1.57 -19.27
N ILE A 50 -15.69 -1.17 -19.35
CA ILE A 50 -16.10 0.24 -19.36
C ILE A 50 -15.93 0.89 -17.98
N VAL A 51 -16.38 0.22 -16.92
CA VAL A 51 -16.28 0.71 -15.54
C VAL A 51 -14.82 0.78 -15.10
N GLY A 52 -14.02 -0.23 -15.47
CA GLY A 52 -12.58 -0.26 -15.24
C GLY A 52 -11.85 0.90 -15.91
N LEU A 53 -12.19 1.22 -17.17
CA LEU A 53 -11.59 2.34 -17.90
C LEU A 53 -11.95 3.70 -17.27
N TYR A 54 -13.23 3.94 -16.97
CA TYR A 54 -13.67 5.17 -16.32
C TYR A 54 -12.99 5.38 -14.96
N ARG A 55 -12.95 4.33 -14.12
CA ARG A 55 -12.26 4.37 -12.82
C ARG A 55 -10.76 4.55 -12.98
N GLY A 56 -10.15 3.98 -14.02
CA GLY A 56 -8.75 4.17 -14.37
C GLY A 56 -8.44 5.63 -14.69
N VAL A 57 -9.18 6.24 -15.61
CA VAL A 57 -9.01 7.66 -16.00
C VAL A 57 -9.19 8.59 -14.80
N THR A 58 -10.24 8.37 -14.00
CA THR A 58 -10.53 9.17 -12.80
C THR A 58 -9.41 9.03 -11.75
N HIS A 59 -8.86 7.83 -11.59
CA HIS A 59 -7.72 7.60 -10.69
C HIS A 59 -6.46 8.31 -11.18
N TRP A 60 -6.17 8.26 -12.48
CA TRP A 60 -5.02 8.92 -13.10
C TRP A 60 -5.07 10.44 -12.97
N THR A 61 -6.24 11.05 -13.20
CA THR A 61 -6.43 12.50 -13.05
C THR A 61 -6.22 12.96 -11.59
N ARG A 62 -6.80 12.26 -10.61
CA ARG A 62 -6.56 12.51 -9.19
C ARG A 62 -5.09 12.37 -8.82
N ARG A 63 -4.42 11.35 -9.36
CA ARG A 63 -2.99 11.09 -9.13
C ARG A 63 -2.10 12.20 -9.66
N ILE A 64 -2.37 12.74 -10.84
CA ILE A 64 -1.66 13.91 -11.38
C ILE A 64 -1.81 15.10 -10.43
N GLY A 65 -3.01 15.32 -9.88
CA GLY A 65 -3.24 16.35 -8.86
C GLY A 65 -2.33 16.21 -7.63
N TYR A 66 -2.12 14.98 -7.14
CA TYR A 66 -1.20 14.72 -6.03
C TYR A 66 0.28 14.93 -6.38
N LEU A 67 0.69 14.57 -7.59
CA LEU A 67 2.06 14.79 -8.08
C LEU A 67 2.36 16.30 -8.18
N VAL A 68 1.46 17.08 -8.76
CA VAL A 68 1.59 18.54 -8.89
C VAL A 68 1.70 19.20 -7.51
N ARG A 69 0.87 18.76 -6.55
CA ARG A 69 0.86 19.29 -5.18
C ARG A 69 1.97 18.73 -4.28
N ARG A 70 2.80 17.79 -4.77
CA ARG A 70 3.86 17.11 -4.02
C ARG A 70 3.39 16.53 -2.68
N VAL A 71 2.16 16.02 -2.63
CA VAL A 71 1.62 15.38 -1.43
C VAL A 71 2.43 14.10 -1.14
N SER A 72 2.73 13.78 0.12
CA SER A 72 3.40 12.52 0.48
C SER A 72 2.47 11.31 0.24
N ALA A 73 3.04 10.17 -0.13
CA ALA A 73 2.26 8.96 -0.44
C ALA A 73 1.59 8.37 0.78
N ILE A 74 2.24 8.55 1.92
CA ILE A 74 1.77 8.14 3.24
C ILE A 74 1.54 9.44 4.02
N PRO A 75 0.42 9.58 4.75
CA PRO A 75 0.23 10.71 5.65
C PRO A 75 1.30 10.65 6.75
N GLU A 76 2.14 11.68 6.82
CA GLU A 76 3.11 11.87 7.89
C GLU A 76 2.41 12.65 9.03
N PRO A 77 2.62 12.26 10.31
CA PRO A 77 2.01 12.91 11.46
C PRO A 77 2.50 14.35 11.70
#